data_AF-A0A3N2Q311-F1
#
_entry.id   AF-A0A3N2Q311-F1
#
_cell.length_a   1.000
_cell.length_b   1.000
_cell.length_c   1.000
_cell.angle_alpha   90.00
_cell.angle_beta   90.00
_cell.angle_gamma   90.00
#
_symmetry.space_group_name_H-M   'P 1'
#
loop_
_entity.id
_entity.type
_entity.pdbx_description
1 polymer ?
#
loop_
_entity_poly.entity_id
_entity_poly.type
_entity_poly.pdbx_seq_one_letter_code
_entity_poly.pdbx_strand_id
1 'polypeptide(L)' 'MEVKRITGIPETAMSFLRRIARETECIVCHDTMKRPRVVRCGHAFCENCTLKLRHIAPGCPFGCCEGTYGESVCWVVS' A
#
# COMPACT_ATOMS: atom_id res chain seq x y z
N MET A 1 3.61 -7.30 -20.83
CA MET A 1 2.16 -7.00 -20.89
C MET A 1 2.01 -5.80 -21.79
N GLU A 2 1.36 -5.96 -22.95
CA GLU A 2 1.17 -4.87 -23.91
C GLU A 2 -0.02 -4.01 -23.46
N VAL A 3 0.27 -2.81 -22.98
CA VAL A 3 -0.76 -1.86 -22.54
C VAL A 3 -1.38 -1.25 -23.80
N LYS A 4 -2.51 -1.79 -24.26
CA LYS A 4 -3.24 -1.19 -25.38
C LYS A 4 -3.66 0.23 -24.99
N ARG A 5 -3.20 1.20 -25.77
CA ARG A 5 -3.51 2.62 -25.57
C ARG A 5 -5.02 2.81 -25.77
N ILE A 6 -5.76 2.96 -24.68
CA ILE A 6 -7.20 3.22 -24.71
C ILE A 6 -7.37 4.68 -25.11
N THR A 7 -7.68 4.94 -26.38
CA THR A 7 -7.92 6.28 -26.91
C THR A 7 -9.37 6.70 -26.66
N GLY A 8 -9.60 7.94 -26.21
CA GLY A 8 -10.95 8.49 -26.05
C GLY A 8 -11.55 8.39 -24.64
N ILE A 9 -10.75 8.14 -23.60
CA ILE A 9 -11.22 8.20 -22.22
C ILE A 9 -11.42 9.68 -21.84
N PRO A 10 -12.58 10.08 -21.28
CA PRO A 10 -12.77 11.43 -20.76
C PRO A 10 -11.69 11.79 -19.73
N GLU A 11 -11.22 13.04 -19.74
CA GLU A 11 -10.20 13.55 -18.80
C GLU A 11 -10.58 13.29 -17.33
N THR A 12 -11.87 13.37 -17.00
CA THR A 12 -12.41 13.05 -15.68
C THR A 12 -12.16 11.59 -15.30
N ALA A 13 -12.43 10.66 -16.21
CA ALA A 13 -12.15 9.25 -16.01
C ALA A 13 -10.65 8.96 -15.92
N MET A 14 -9.81 9.67 -16.70
CA MET A 14 -8.36 9.54 -16.59
C MET A 14 -7.82 10.02 -15.23
N SER A 15 -8.36 11.12 -14.72
CA SER A 15 -8.00 11.65 -13.39
C SER A 15 -8.36 10.67 -12.28
N PHE A 16 -9.50 10.00 -12.41
CA PHE A 16 -9.98 8.99 -11.46
C PHE A 16 -9.09 7.73 -11.49
N LEU A 17 -8.77 7.22 -12.68
CA LEU A 17 -7.86 6.08 -12.84
C LEU A 17 -6.48 6.37 -12.25
N ARG A 18 -5.94 7.58 -12.42
CA ARG A 18 -4.67 7.99 -11.79
C ARG A 18 -4.74 8.01 -10.27
N ARG A 19 -5.88 8.39 -9.68
CA ARG A 19 -6.07 8.32 -8.22
C ARG A 19 -6.06 6.87 -7.76
N ILE A 20 -6.83 6.00 -8.41
CA ILE A 20 -6.84 4.57 -8.08
C ILE A 20 -5.44 3.96 -8.21
N ALA A 21 -4.72 4.27 -9.29
CA ALA A 21 -3.37 3.75 -9.50
C ALA A 21 -2.43 4.10 -8.34
N ARG A 22 -2.49 5.34 -7.83
CA ARG A 22 -1.68 5.75 -6.66
C ARG A 22 -2.12 5.06 -5.38
N GLU A 23 -3.42 4.98 -5.10
CA GLU A 23 -3.94 4.36 -3.87
C GLU A 23 -3.72 2.83 -3.86
N THR A 24 -3.52 2.22 -5.03
CA THR A 24 -3.27 0.78 -5.16
C THR A 24 -1.80 0.42 -5.30
N GLU A 25 -0.90 1.41 -5.29
CA GLU A 25 0.54 1.20 -5.35
C GLU A 25 1.09 0.76 -4.00
N CYS A 26 1.89 -0.31 -3.99
CA CYS A 26 2.60 -0.76 -2.80
C CYS A 26 3.88 0.05 -2.63
N ILE A 27 3.98 0.89 -1.60
CA ILE A 27 5.19 1.69 -1.35
C ILE A 27 6.47 0.88 -1.07
N VAL A 28 6.35 -0.43 -0.84
CA VAL A 28 7.50 -1.31 -0.59
C VAL A 28 8.14 -1.78 -1.89
N CYS A 29 7.33 -2.07 -2.91
CA CYS A 29 7.81 -2.61 -4.19
C CYS A 29 7.51 -1.73 -5.40
N HIS A 30 6.81 -0.61 -5.20
CA HIS A 30 6.46 0.38 -6.23
C HIS A 30 5.71 -0.24 -7.42
N ASP A 31 4.87 -1.23 -7.12
CA ASP A 31 4.04 -1.95 -8.09
C ASP A 31 2.62 -2.05 -7.52
N THR A 32 1.64 -2.33 -8.38
CA THR A 32 0.25 -2.55 -7.95
C THR A 32 0.20 -3.65 -6.89
N MET A 33 -0.52 -3.40 -5.80
CA MET A 33 -0.62 -4.32 -4.67
C MET A 33 -1.16 -5.69 -5.10
N LYS A 34 -0.33 -6.73 -4.94
CA LYS A 34 -0.70 -8.13 -5.15
C LYS A 34 -1.10 -8.73 -3.82
N ARG A 35 -2.38 -9.10 -3.69
CA ARG A 35 -2.98 -9.67 -2.46
C ARG A 35 -2.71 -8.74 -1.26
N PRO A 36 -3.33 -7.55 -1.25
CA PRO A 36 -3.07 -6.54 -0.23
C PRO A 36 -3.41 -7.07 1.17
N ARG A 37 -2.48 -6.91 2.10
CA ARG A 37 -2.67 -7.19 3.52
C ARG A 37 -2.72 -5.87 4.27
N VAL A 38 -3.84 -5.61 4.94
CA VAL A 38 -4.01 -4.46 5.82
C VAL A 38 -3.30 -4.74 7.14
N VAL A 39 -2.43 -3.83 7.56
CA VAL A 39 -1.77 -3.88 8.87
C VAL A 39 -2.62 -3.17 9.92
N ARG A 40 -2.28 -3.29 11.22
CA ARG A 40 -3.11 -2.75 12.32
C ARG A 40 -3.40 -1.25 12.21
N CYS A 41 -2.48 -0.47 11.65
CA CYS A 41 -2.66 0.97 11.45
C CYS A 41 -3.55 1.35 10.25
N GLY A 42 -4.06 0.36 9.51
CA GLY A 42 -4.93 0.58 8.35
C GLY A 42 -4.19 0.68 7.00
N HIS A 43 -2.87 0.80 6.98
CA HIS A 43 -2.11 0.79 5.72
C HIS A 43 -2.08 -0.60 5.09
N ALA A 44 -2.05 -0.65 3.76
CA ALA A 44 -2.03 -1.90 3.00
C ALA A 44 -0.75 -2.02 2.18
N PHE A 45 -0.24 -3.24 2.09
CA PHE A 45 0.93 -3.60 1.28
C PHE A 45 0.71 -4.97 0.65
N CYS A 46 1.52 -5.37 -0.33
CA CYS A 46 1.51 -6.75 -0.81
C CYS A 46 1.78 -7.71 0.36
N GLU A 47 1.06 -8.83 0.44
CA GLU A 47 1.30 -9.84 1.49
C GLU A 47 2.78 -10.25 1.58
N ASN A 48 3.43 -10.49 0.43
CA ASN A 48 4.84 -10.86 0.38
C ASN A 48 5.77 -9.74 0.87
N CYS A 49 5.41 -8.46 0.62
CA CYS A 49 6.16 -7.32 1.12
C CYS A 49 6.04 -7.20 2.64
N THR A 50 4.84 -7.40 3.18
CA THR A 50 4.60 -7.44 4.64
C THR A 50 5.40 -8.55 5.31
N LEU A 51 5.43 -9.75 4.73
CA LEU A 51 6.20 -10.88 5.27
C LEU A 51 7.70 -10.60 5.29
N LYS A 52 8.26 -10.02 4.22
CA LYS A 52 9.68 -9.64 4.17
C LYS A 52 10.03 -8.59 5.22
N LEU A 53 9.22 -7.53 5.34
CA LEU A 53 9.50 -6.42 6.25
C LEU A 53 9.42 -6.82 7.72
N ARG A 54 8.55 -7.78 8.07
CA ARG A 54 8.49 -8.33 9.43
C ARG A 54 9.84 -8.82 9.97
N HIS A 55 10.75 -9.25 9.10
CA HIS A 55 12.07 -9.75 9.49
C HIS A 55 13.18 -8.67 9.51
N ILE A 56 12.95 -7.51 8.91
CA ILE A 56 13.97 -6.48 8.68
C ILE A 56 13.69 -5.23 9.50
N ALA A 57 12.46 -4.72 9.41
CA ALA A 57 12.01 -3.49 10.05
C ALA A 57 10.57 -3.72 10.52
N PRO A 58 10.37 -4.24 11.74
CA PRO A 58 9.06 -4.61 12.22
C PRO A 58 8.30 -3.35 12.64
N GLY A 59 7.74 -2.66 11.65
CA GLY A 59 7.00 -1.40 11.79
C GLY A 59 6.29 -1.03 10.49
N CYS A 60 5.29 -0.16 10.57
CA CYS A 60 4.67 0.38 9.36
C CYS A 60 5.71 1.22 8.59
N PRO A 61 5.91 1.01 7.27
CA PRO A 61 6.89 1.77 6.49
C PRO A 61 6.59 3.28 6.42
N PHE A 62 5.34 3.68 6.70
CA PHE A 62 4.96 5.08 6.85
C PHE A 62 5.35 5.69 8.21
N GLY A 63 5.91 4.90 9.14
CA GLY A 63 6.30 5.38 10.47
C GLY A 63 5.15 5.83 11.37
N CYS A 64 3.90 5.58 10.98
CA CYS A 64 2.73 6.08 11.69
C CYS A 64 2.44 5.40 13.04
N CYS A 65 3.13 4.29 13.35
CA CYS A 65 2.93 3.52 14.59
C CYS A 65 4.25 2.92 15.05
N GLU A 66 4.45 2.87 16.36
CA GLU A 66 5.59 2.18 16.97
C GLU A 66 5.22 0.72 17.24
N GLY A 67 5.76 -0.18 16.42
CA GLY A 67 5.81 -1.63 16.66
C GLY A 67 5.29 -2.53 15.53
N THR A 68 5.35 -3.83 15.79
CA THR A 68 5.50 -4.85 14.75
C THR A 68 4.17 -5.20 14.07
N TYR A 69 4.24 -5.79 12.87
CA TYR A 69 3.12 -6.23 12.00
C TYR A 69 2.11 -7.23 12.64
N GLY A 70 1.53 -6.89 13.79
CA GLY A 70 0.65 -7.74 14.59
C GLY A 70 0.70 -7.49 16.09
N GLU A 71 1.75 -6.85 16.63
CA GLU A 71 2.01 -6.80 18.07
C GLU A 71 2.55 -5.43 18.51
N SER A 72 1.69 -4.42 18.49
CA SER A 72 1.64 -3.30 19.43
C SER A 72 0.41 -2.47 19.10
N VAL A 73 -0.25 -1.99 20.15
CA VAL A 73 -1.50 -1.25 20.06
C VAL A 73 -1.26 0.19 19.58
N CYS A 74 -2.10 0.70 18.68
CA CYS A 74 -2.25 2.14 18.43
C CYS A 74 -2.90 2.82 19.65
N TRP A 75 -2.21 2.86 20.79
CA TRP A 75 -2.62 3.68 21.94
C TRP A 75 -1.39 4.33 22.54
N VAL A 76 -0.92 5.41 21.91
CA VAL A 76 -0.42 6.55 22.67
C VAL A 76 -0.92 7.81 21.95
N VAL A 77 -2.23 8.02 22.04
CA VAL A 77 -2.75 9.39 22.06
C VAL A 77 -2.34 9.96 23.41
N SER A 78 -1.48 10.97 23.41
CA SER A 78 -1.26 11.90 24.51
C SER A 78 -1.30 13.31 23.94
#